data_AF-A0AAV9X7X9-F1
#
_entry.id   AF-A0AAV9X7X9-F1
#
_cell.length_a   1.000
_cell.length_b   1.000
_cell.length_c   1.000
_cell.angle_alpha   90.00
_cell.angle_beta   90.00
_cell.angle_gamma   90.00
#
_symmetry.space_group_name_H-M   'P 1'
#
loop_
_entity.id
_entity.type
_entity.pdbx_description
1 polymer ?
#
loop_
_entity_poly.entity_id
_entity_poly.type
_entity_poly.pdbx_seq_one_letter_code
_entity_poly.pdbx_strand_id
1 'polypeptide(L)'
;MKLIPALITPEHSKLVPEEYLKGYFSSLEPRIACNSLEELRVVGDMYNEWLTRGGCARTPFGIEGFGGIMALTMPEADPKKLIDICPLSAFAFLEDDFYDGDLLAPNIDNSDPNLEHLEKKYRNILNQLKSKLFIELLETDEAQNRYVSAYEEWAKSSVEDDNLQVEFESLEEYMSQRLTNVSASCFWNMTPIVHDYKLGAKEISDLDCIDQLTYRMIILINDLYSIEREWSTHAALGKPGLPFSAGFIIMRTQDVSVAEAKAIIIKNFQEMEKDWLPLRDKLVAECDPSSLL
;
A
#
# COMPACT_ATOMS: atom_id res chain seq x y z
N MET A 1 0.36 -21.97 14.34
CA MET A 1 1.76 -21.50 14.31
C MET A 1 1.98 -20.64 15.54
N LYS A 2 3.14 -20.70 16.20
CA LYS A 2 3.43 -19.77 17.30
C LYS A 2 3.90 -18.44 16.68
N LEU A 3 3.22 -17.36 16.98
CA LEU A 3 3.55 -16.03 16.46
C LEU A 3 4.79 -15.46 17.15
N ILE A 4 5.58 -14.70 16.41
CA ILE A 4 6.73 -13.95 16.88
C ILE A 4 6.21 -12.59 17.39
N PRO A 5 6.36 -12.29 18.70
CA PRO A 5 5.79 -11.08 19.28
C PRO A 5 6.47 -9.81 18.74
N ALA A 6 5.84 -8.67 18.99
CA ALA A 6 6.43 -7.35 18.73
C ALA A 6 7.81 -7.20 19.40
N LEU A 7 8.72 -6.48 18.72
CA LEU A 7 10.07 -6.22 19.22
C LEU A 7 10.10 -5.35 20.48
N ILE A 8 9.17 -4.40 20.57
CA ILE A 8 9.02 -3.47 21.68
C ILE A 8 7.74 -3.79 22.45
N THR A 9 7.67 -3.31 23.69
CA THR A 9 6.42 -3.40 24.46
C THR A 9 5.38 -2.52 23.77
N PRO A 10 4.24 -3.07 23.32
CA PRO A 10 3.19 -2.31 22.64
C PRO A 10 2.58 -1.24 23.56
N GLU A 11 2.44 -0.03 23.06
CA GLU A 11 1.83 1.09 23.79
C GLU A 11 0.55 1.60 23.12
N HIS A 12 0.50 1.54 21.80
CA HIS A 12 -0.57 2.13 21.00
C HIS A 12 -1.39 1.13 20.22
N SER A 13 -1.09 -0.18 20.35
CA SER A 13 -1.81 -1.23 19.65
C SER A 13 -2.26 -2.37 20.55
N LYS A 14 -3.18 -3.17 20.02
CA LYS A 14 -3.64 -4.44 20.58
C LYS A 14 -3.47 -5.57 19.56
N LEU A 15 -3.53 -6.80 20.05
CA LEU A 15 -3.55 -7.98 19.19
C LEU A 15 -4.77 -7.97 18.26
N VAL A 16 -4.58 -8.42 17.02
CA VAL A 16 -5.70 -8.71 16.13
C VAL A 16 -6.47 -9.93 16.67
N PRO A 17 -7.80 -9.86 16.82
CA PRO A 17 -8.60 -10.98 17.29
C PRO A 17 -8.50 -12.21 16.38
N GLU A 18 -8.54 -13.42 16.96
CA GLU A 18 -8.32 -14.68 16.25
C GLU A 18 -9.33 -14.90 15.10
N GLU A 19 -10.55 -14.39 15.21
CA GLU A 19 -11.56 -14.50 14.15
C GLU A 19 -11.15 -13.83 12.83
N TYR A 20 -10.25 -12.83 12.88
CA TYR A 20 -9.70 -12.16 11.70
C TYR A 20 -8.43 -12.83 11.15
N LEU A 21 -7.90 -13.85 11.83
CA LEU A 21 -6.63 -14.51 11.46
C LEU A 21 -6.83 -15.76 10.60
N LYS A 22 -8.04 -16.02 10.11
CA LYS A 22 -8.30 -17.17 9.24
C LYS A 22 -7.53 -17.02 7.93
N GLY A 23 -6.57 -17.91 7.71
CA GLY A 23 -5.70 -17.89 6.52
C GLY A 23 -4.47 -16.99 6.66
N TYR A 24 -4.24 -16.39 7.83
CA TYR A 24 -3.01 -15.66 8.13
C TYR A 24 -1.81 -16.61 8.10
N PHE A 25 -0.81 -16.31 7.28
CA PHE A 25 0.32 -17.20 6.98
C PHE A 25 1.69 -16.64 7.39
N SER A 26 1.75 -15.38 7.83
CA SER A 26 2.95 -14.76 8.38
C SER A 26 3.20 -15.24 9.81
N SER A 27 4.48 -15.41 10.16
CA SER A 27 4.88 -15.78 11.52
C SER A 27 4.95 -14.59 12.48
N LEU A 28 4.79 -13.36 11.99
CA LEU A 28 4.78 -12.15 12.81
C LEU A 28 3.45 -12.03 13.58
N GLU A 29 3.49 -11.42 14.75
CA GLU A 29 2.28 -11.14 15.53
C GLU A 29 1.54 -9.93 14.91
N PRO A 30 0.32 -10.11 14.36
CA PRO A 30 -0.43 -9.01 13.79
C PRO A 30 -1.05 -8.16 14.90
N ARG A 31 -0.91 -6.85 14.76
CA ARG A 31 -1.41 -5.86 15.72
C ARG A 31 -2.21 -4.79 15.00
N ILE A 32 -3.09 -4.13 15.74
CA ILE A 32 -3.94 -3.05 15.24
C ILE A 32 -3.90 -1.87 16.21
N ALA A 33 -3.77 -0.67 15.68
CA ALA A 33 -3.77 0.56 16.46
C ALA A 33 -5.06 0.70 17.30
N CYS A 34 -4.94 1.24 18.51
CA CYS A 34 -6.06 1.38 19.46
C CYS A 34 -7.14 2.36 18.97
N ASN A 35 -6.80 3.29 18.09
CA ASN A 35 -7.65 4.29 17.46
C ASN A 35 -8.15 3.88 16.07
N SER A 36 -8.11 2.60 15.72
CA SER A 36 -8.46 2.08 14.39
C SER A 36 -9.88 2.45 13.91
N LEU A 37 -10.84 2.64 14.82
CA LEU A 37 -12.18 3.10 14.44
C LEU A 37 -12.22 4.57 14.05
N GLU A 38 -11.33 5.39 14.61
CA GLU A 38 -11.21 6.80 14.23
C GLU A 38 -10.61 6.94 12.84
N GLU A 39 -9.69 6.05 12.45
CA GLU A 39 -9.20 5.94 11.07
C GLU A 39 -10.37 5.75 10.09
N LEU A 40 -11.25 4.76 10.37
CA LEU A 40 -12.42 4.51 9.52
C LEU A 40 -13.31 5.74 9.38
N ARG A 41 -13.43 6.53 10.46
CA ARG A 41 -14.23 7.76 10.47
C ARG A 41 -13.63 8.82 9.55
N VAL A 42 -12.35 9.16 9.72
CA VAL A 42 -11.71 10.23 8.92
C VAL A 42 -11.53 9.83 7.46
N VAL A 43 -11.28 8.55 7.19
CA VAL A 43 -11.26 8.01 5.83
C VAL A 43 -12.67 8.06 5.22
N GLY A 44 -13.70 7.69 5.98
CA GLY A 44 -15.08 7.79 5.55
C GLY A 44 -15.50 9.22 5.19
N ASP A 45 -15.06 10.22 5.96
CA ASP A 45 -15.29 11.63 5.66
C ASP A 45 -14.65 12.04 4.32
N MET A 46 -13.43 11.59 4.03
CA MET A 46 -12.74 11.83 2.75
C MET A 46 -13.50 11.20 1.57
N TYR A 47 -13.95 9.94 1.69
CA TYR A 47 -14.74 9.28 0.64
C TYR A 47 -16.13 9.91 0.46
N ASN A 48 -16.75 10.40 1.53
CA ASN A 48 -17.99 11.17 1.45
C ASN A 48 -17.78 12.49 0.71
N GLU A 49 -16.64 13.15 0.92
CA GLU A 49 -16.28 14.35 0.17
C GLU A 49 -16.10 14.07 -1.32
N TRP A 50 -15.41 12.98 -1.67
CA TRP A 50 -15.33 12.48 -3.05
C TRP A 50 -16.71 12.29 -3.68
N LEU A 51 -17.62 11.59 -2.99
CA LEU A 51 -18.97 11.32 -3.47
C LEU A 51 -19.79 12.60 -3.65
N THR A 52 -19.77 13.51 -2.67
CA THR A 52 -20.54 14.77 -2.71
C THR A 52 -20.04 15.73 -3.79
N ARG A 53 -18.76 15.67 -4.15
CA ARG A 53 -18.18 16.40 -5.30
C ARG A 53 -18.54 15.78 -6.65
N GLY A 54 -19.26 14.67 -6.66
CA GLY A 54 -19.76 14.00 -7.86
C GLY A 54 -18.88 12.84 -8.36
N GLY A 55 -18.02 12.30 -7.49
CA GLY A 55 -17.32 11.03 -7.68
C GLY A 55 -18.27 9.83 -7.68
N CYS A 56 -17.75 8.63 -7.97
CA CYS A 56 -18.50 7.38 -7.86
C CYS A 56 -18.49 6.83 -6.43
N ALA A 57 -19.49 6.00 -6.09
CA ALA A 57 -19.49 5.28 -4.83
C ALA A 57 -18.32 4.28 -4.80
N ARG A 58 -17.57 4.29 -3.69
CA ARG A 58 -16.47 3.37 -3.44
C ARG A 58 -16.47 2.89 -2.00
N THR A 59 -16.12 1.62 -1.82
CA THR A 59 -15.89 1.05 -0.49
C THR A 59 -14.50 1.47 -0.04
N PRO A 60 -14.37 2.18 1.10
CA PRO A 60 -13.06 2.48 1.65
C PRO A 60 -12.27 1.22 1.97
N PHE A 61 -10.94 1.30 1.90
CA PHE A 61 -10.05 0.20 2.29
C PHE A 61 -10.02 0.06 3.82
N GLY A 62 -10.97 -0.72 4.35
CA GLY A 62 -11.07 -1.02 5.77
C GLY A 62 -12.12 -2.07 6.08
N ILE A 63 -12.07 -2.57 7.30
CA ILE A 63 -13.04 -3.56 7.82
C ILE A 63 -13.92 -2.84 8.83
N GLU A 64 -15.22 -2.80 8.56
CA GLU A 64 -16.21 -2.18 9.43
C GLU A 64 -16.10 -2.73 10.87
N GLY A 65 -16.06 -1.83 11.84
CA GLY A 65 -15.93 -2.18 13.26
C GLY A 65 -14.54 -2.71 13.67
N PHE A 66 -13.55 -2.70 12.77
CA PHE A 66 -12.21 -3.19 13.05
C PHE A 66 -11.14 -2.13 12.80
N GLY A 67 -10.98 -1.64 11.57
CA GLY A 67 -9.96 -0.64 11.22
C GLY A 67 -9.62 -0.58 9.74
N GLY A 68 -8.85 0.43 9.35
CA GLY A 68 -8.32 0.58 8.01
C GLY A 68 -6.90 0.04 7.88
N ILE A 69 -6.28 0.33 6.73
CA ILE A 69 -4.95 -0.18 6.40
C ILE A 69 -3.86 0.42 7.29
N MET A 70 -3.94 1.71 7.64
CA MET A 70 -2.89 2.40 8.39
C MET A 70 -2.84 1.92 9.84
N ALA A 71 -3.99 1.63 10.47
CA ALA A 71 -3.99 1.04 11.80
C ALA A 71 -3.37 -0.37 11.84
N LEU A 72 -3.35 -1.09 10.73
CA LEU A 72 -2.76 -2.42 10.63
C LEU A 72 -1.28 -2.40 10.24
N THR A 73 -0.86 -1.44 9.40
CA THR A 73 0.52 -1.35 8.92
C THR A 73 1.41 -0.54 9.85
N MET A 74 0.85 0.44 10.58
CA MET A 74 1.57 1.30 11.53
C MET A 74 0.93 1.26 12.93
N PRO A 75 0.80 0.06 13.55
CA PRO A 75 -0.01 -0.11 14.76
C PRO A 75 0.54 0.63 15.98
N GLU A 76 1.85 0.90 16.03
CA GLU A 76 2.52 1.63 17.11
C GLU A 76 2.82 3.10 16.77
N ALA A 77 2.20 3.65 15.72
CA ALA A 77 2.32 5.08 15.43
C ALA A 77 1.73 5.93 16.55
N ASP A 78 2.19 7.18 16.65
CA ASP A 78 1.52 8.17 17.50
C ASP A 78 0.03 8.24 17.09
N PRO A 79 -0.91 8.02 18.03
CA PRO A 79 -2.33 7.91 17.68
C PRO A 79 -2.89 9.16 17.01
N LYS A 80 -2.38 10.36 17.33
CA LYS A 80 -2.86 11.57 16.69
C LYS A 80 -2.30 11.68 15.27
N LYS A 81 -0.98 11.54 15.11
CA LYS A 81 -0.31 11.66 13.80
C LYS A 81 -0.79 10.61 12.81
N LEU A 82 -1.10 9.39 13.29
CA LEU A 82 -1.69 8.35 12.47
C LEU A 82 -3.01 8.82 11.85
N ILE A 83 -3.92 9.37 12.67
CA ILE A 83 -5.24 9.84 12.21
C ILE A 83 -5.10 11.01 11.24
N ASP A 84 -4.18 11.93 11.49
CA ASP A 84 -3.96 13.10 10.64
C ASP A 84 -3.52 12.68 9.21
N ILE A 85 -2.79 11.56 9.05
CA ILE A 85 -2.31 11.10 7.74
C ILE A 85 -3.21 10.08 7.04
N CYS A 86 -4.10 9.41 7.78
CA CYS A 86 -4.98 8.37 7.23
C CYS A 86 -5.79 8.81 5.98
N PRO A 87 -6.41 10.01 5.94
CA PRO A 87 -7.14 10.48 4.75
C PRO A 87 -6.25 10.53 3.50
N LEU A 88 -4.98 10.88 3.66
CA LEU A 88 -4.04 11.00 2.55
C LEU A 88 -3.54 9.65 2.06
N SER A 89 -3.31 8.70 2.97
CA SER A 89 -3.05 7.30 2.61
C SER A 89 -4.24 6.69 1.85
N ALA A 90 -5.46 6.90 2.35
CA ALA A 90 -6.68 6.42 1.69
C ALA A 90 -6.93 7.10 0.34
N PHE A 91 -6.56 8.38 0.20
CA PHE A 91 -6.62 9.09 -1.07
C PHE A 91 -5.68 8.48 -2.11
N ALA A 92 -4.50 8.01 -1.71
CA ALA A 92 -3.56 7.32 -2.61
C ALA A 92 -4.23 6.13 -3.31
N PHE A 93 -4.98 5.30 -2.56
CA PHE A 93 -5.73 4.18 -3.15
C PHE A 93 -6.85 4.64 -4.08
N LEU A 94 -7.53 5.75 -3.76
CA LEU A 94 -8.56 6.30 -4.64
C LEU A 94 -7.97 6.82 -5.96
N GLU A 95 -6.78 7.40 -5.92
CA GLU A 95 -6.05 7.88 -7.09
C GLU A 95 -5.45 6.72 -7.90
N ASP A 96 -4.94 5.69 -7.24
CA ASP A 96 -4.48 4.42 -7.85
C ASP A 96 -5.62 3.74 -8.62
N ASP A 97 -6.78 3.55 -7.99
CA ASP A 97 -8.00 3.04 -8.61
C ASP A 97 -8.41 3.88 -9.86
N PHE A 98 -8.10 5.17 -9.89
CA PHE A 98 -8.41 6.03 -11.04
C PHE A 98 -7.45 5.78 -12.19
N TYR A 99 -6.14 5.68 -11.92
CA TYR A 99 -5.13 5.39 -12.94
C TYR A 99 -5.26 3.97 -13.50
N ASP A 100 -5.53 2.98 -12.65
CA ASP A 100 -5.76 1.59 -13.08
C ASP A 100 -7.03 1.44 -13.93
N GLY A 101 -7.93 2.42 -13.88
CA GLY A 101 -9.21 2.44 -14.56
C GLY A 101 -10.32 1.75 -13.77
N ASP A 102 -10.05 1.32 -12.54
CA ASP A 102 -11.02 0.68 -11.63
C ASP A 102 -12.22 1.59 -11.33
N LEU A 103 -12.03 2.92 -11.28
CA LEU A 103 -13.14 3.88 -11.10
C LEU A 103 -14.05 3.97 -12.33
N LEU A 104 -13.52 3.63 -13.50
CA LEU A 104 -14.19 3.78 -14.79
C LEU A 104 -14.83 2.46 -15.24
N ALA A 105 -14.12 1.33 -15.09
CA ALA A 105 -14.50 -0.01 -15.54
C ALA A 105 -15.95 -0.43 -15.24
N PRO A 106 -16.54 -0.14 -14.07
CA PRO A 106 -17.93 -0.48 -13.79
C PRO A 106 -18.98 0.23 -14.68
N ASN A 107 -18.59 1.30 -15.38
CA ASN A 107 -19.46 2.14 -16.19
C ASN A 107 -19.17 2.06 -17.71
N ILE A 108 -18.35 1.09 -18.14
CA ILE A 108 -17.87 1.05 -19.53
C ILE A 108 -18.83 0.31 -20.44
N ASP A 109 -19.50 1.07 -21.31
CA ASP A 109 -19.63 0.70 -22.72
C ASP A 109 -18.54 1.48 -23.46
N ASN A 110 -17.56 0.80 -24.05
CA ASN A 110 -16.40 1.41 -24.74
C ASN A 110 -16.78 2.31 -25.93
N SER A 111 -18.06 2.38 -26.27
CA SER A 111 -18.62 3.28 -27.27
C SER A 111 -19.27 4.56 -26.71
N ASP A 112 -19.29 4.76 -25.38
CA ASP A 112 -19.93 5.91 -24.75
C ASP A 112 -19.04 7.18 -24.82
N PRO A 113 -19.44 8.23 -25.58
CA PRO A 113 -18.71 9.49 -25.64
C PRO A 113 -18.64 10.25 -24.30
N ASN A 114 -19.35 9.80 -23.26
CA ASN A 114 -19.28 10.39 -21.93
C ASN A 114 -18.06 9.92 -21.10
N LEU A 115 -17.31 8.91 -21.55
CA LEU A 115 -16.17 8.38 -20.79
C LEU A 115 -15.05 9.42 -20.60
N GLU A 116 -14.67 10.13 -21.68
CA GLU A 116 -13.67 11.21 -21.62
C GLU A 116 -14.13 12.36 -20.69
N HIS A 117 -15.42 12.68 -20.75
CA HIS A 117 -16.00 13.69 -19.87
C HIS A 117 -15.96 13.26 -18.39
N LEU A 118 -16.28 11.99 -18.12
CA LEU A 118 -16.25 11.42 -16.77
C LEU A 118 -14.83 11.36 -16.21
N GLU A 119 -13.87 10.90 -17.02
CA GLU A 119 -12.45 10.87 -16.65
C GLU A 119 -11.95 12.27 -16.28
N LYS A 120 -12.24 13.27 -17.13
CA LYS A 120 -11.88 14.67 -16.86
C LYS A 120 -12.54 15.20 -15.59
N LYS A 121 -13.81 14.85 -15.35
CA LYS A 121 -14.53 15.22 -14.13
C LYS A 121 -13.85 14.62 -12.90
N TYR A 122 -13.58 13.32 -12.90
CA TYR A 122 -12.95 12.62 -11.78
C TYR A 122 -11.54 13.13 -11.51
N ARG A 123 -10.71 13.31 -12.54
CA ARG A 123 -9.39 13.93 -12.43
C ARG A 123 -9.43 15.31 -11.76
N ASN A 124 -10.40 16.14 -12.12
CA ASN A 124 -10.55 17.47 -11.50
C ASN A 124 -10.92 17.38 -10.02
N ILE A 125 -11.79 16.44 -9.63
CA ILE A 125 -12.17 16.23 -8.23
C ILE A 125 -10.97 15.71 -7.43
N LEU A 126 -10.25 14.71 -7.95
CA LEU A 126 -9.04 14.15 -7.33
C LEU A 126 -8.00 15.23 -7.09
N ASN A 127 -7.71 16.08 -8.09
CA ASN A 127 -6.77 17.18 -7.95
C ASN A 127 -7.17 18.16 -6.83
N GLN A 128 -8.46 18.46 -6.68
CA GLN A 128 -8.95 19.35 -5.63
C GLN A 128 -8.82 18.72 -4.24
N LEU A 129 -9.16 17.44 -4.10
CA LEU A 129 -8.99 16.70 -2.85
C LEU A 129 -7.51 16.57 -2.47
N LYS A 130 -6.65 16.18 -3.41
CA LYS A 130 -5.20 16.10 -3.22
C LYS A 130 -4.63 17.42 -2.71
N SER A 131 -4.98 18.53 -3.38
CA SER A 131 -4.51 19.87 -3.01
C SER A 131 -4.92 20.24 -1.59
N LYS A 132 -6.18 19.96 -1.21
CA LYS A 132 -6.67 20.21 0.14
C LYS A 132 -5.89 19.40 1.18
N LEU A 133 -5.76 18.09 0.96
CA LEU A 133 -5.07 17.19 1.90
C LEU A 133 -3.59 17.56 2.07
N PHE A 134 -2.92 17.95 0.99
CA PHE A 134 -1.54 18.43 1.07
C PHE A 134 -1.39 19.75 1.82
N ILE A 135 -2.33 20.69 1.67
CA ILE A 135 -2.31 21.93 2.45
C ILE A 135 -2.49 21.62 3.94
N GLU A 136 -3.48 20.80 4.28
CA GLU A 136 -3.75 20.40 5.68
C GLU A 136 -2.52 19.70 6.32
N LEU A 137 -1.86 18.84 5.54
CA LEU A 137 -0.61 18.18 5.93
C LEU A 137 0.51 19.21 6.20
N LEU A 138 0.79 20.10 5.23
CA LEU A 138 1.89 21.06 5.31
C LEU A 138 1.67 22.16 6.37
N GLU A 139 0.42 22.50 6.69
CA GLU A 139 0.09 23.39 7.80
C GLU A 139 0.42 22.77 9.16
N THR A 140 0.48 21.43 9.24
CA THR A 140 0.78 20.70 10.48
C THR A 140 2.29 20.63 10.75
N ASP A 141 3.11 20.38 9.72
CA ASP A 141 4.57 20.39 9.83
C ASP A 141 5.23 20.52 8.43
N GLU A 142 5.97 21.61 8.21
CA GLU A 142 6.69 21.85 6.94
C GLU A 142 7.73 20.77 6.62
N ALA A 143 8.20 19.98 7.62
CA ALA A 143 9.08 18.84 7.37
C ALA A 143 8.40 17.72 6.57
N GLN A 144 7.07 17.75 6.45
CA GLN A 144 6.26 16.78 5.69
C GLN A 144 6.33 16.99 4.17
N ASN A 145 7.05 18.03 3.70
CA ASN A 145 7.40 18.21 2.29
C ASN A 145 8.05 16.97 1.65
N ARG A 146 8.74 16.14 2.44
CA ARG A 146 9.32 14.87 1.96
C ARG A 146 8.25 13.88 1.51
N TYR A 147 7.17 13.74 2.27
CA TYR A 147 6.05 12.88 1.90
C TYR A 147 5.37 13.39 0.63
N VAL A 148 5.08 14.70 0.55
CA VAL A 148 4.46 15.32 -0.63
C VAL A 148 5.33 15.09 -1.88
N SER A 149 6.64 15.25 -1.75
CA SER A 149 7.58 15.01 -2.86
C SER A 149 7.59 13.55 -3.30
N ALA A 150 7.64 12.62 -2.36
CA ALA A 150 7.60 11.18 -2.65
C ALA A 150 6.26 10.77 -3.30
N TYR A 151 5.16 11.37 -2.85
CA TYR A 151 3.84 11.14 -3.42
C TYR A 151 3.75 11.61 -4.87
N GLU A 152 4.18 12.84 -5.17
CA GLU A 152 4.15 13.37 -6.53
C GLU A 152 5.08 12.60 -7.47
N GLU A 153 6.22 12.11 -6.98
CA GLU A 153 7.11 11.23 -7.74
C GLU A 153 6.44 9.89 -8.06
N TRP A 154 5.77 9.27 -7.09
CA TRP A 154 4.98 8.05 -7.30
C TRP A 154 3.81 8.28 -8.28
N ALA A 155 3.00 9.32 -8.07
CA ALA A 155 1.86 9.61 -8.94
C ALA A 155 2.30 9.86 -10.40
N LYS A 156 3.49 10.46 -10.58
CA LYS A 156 4.10 10.61 -11.90
C LYS A 156 4.52 9.28 -12.51
N SER A 157 5.16 8.38 -11.76
CA SER A 157 5.58 7.08 -12.29
C SER A 157 4.40 6.21 -12.68
N SER A 158 3.30 6.21 -11.91
CA SER A 158 2.07 5.48 -12.24
C SER A 158 1.48 5.90 -13.59
N VAL A 159 1.54 7.20 -13.95
CA VAL A 159 1.07 7.70 -15.25
C VAL A 159 2.02 7.35 -16.40
N GLU A 160 3.32 7.31 -16.14
CA GLU A 160 4.33 7.00 -17.16
C GLU A 160 4.34 5.50 -17.50
N ASP A 161 4.15 4.63 -16.49
CA ASP A 161 4.15 3.17 -16.59
C ASP A 161 2.95 2.58 -17.34
N ASP A 162 1.80 3.27 -17.39
CA ASP A 162 0.61 2.85 -18.17
C ASP A 162 0.92 2.61 -19.66
N ASN A 163 2.04 3.15 -20.16
CA ASN A 163 2.49 3.00 -21.55
C ASN A 163 3.47 1.84 -21.77
N LEU A 164 3.87 1.12 -20.72
CA LEU A 164 4.88 0.07 -20.79
C LEU A 164 4.21 -1.32 -20.87
N GLN A 165 4.07 -1.81 -22.09
CA GLN A 165 3.80 -3.22 -22.35
C GLN A 165 5.08 -4.03 -22.08
N VAL A 166 5.34 -4.36 -20.81
CA VAL A 166 6.50 -5.15 -20.40
C VAL A 166 6.07 -6.58 -20.09
N GLU A 167 6.64 -7.53 -20.82
CA GLU A 167 6.48 -8.96 -20.55
C GLU A 167 7.69 -9.47 -19.75
N PHE A 168 7.56 -9.59 -18.43
CA PHE A 168 8.65 -10.04 -17.56
C PHE A 168 8.98 -11.52 -17.72
N GLU A 169 10.23 -11.85 -18.04
CA GLU A 169 10.68 -13.24 -18.20
C GLU A 169 10.83 -13.97 -16.86
N SER A 170 10.89 -13.22 -15.75
CA SER A 170 11.03 -13.79 -14.41
C SER A 170 10.35 -12.94 -13.33
N LEU A 171 10.10 -13.56 -12.17
CA LEU A 171 9.62 -12.84 -10.98
C LEU A 171 10.64 -11.79 -10.50
N GLU A 172 11.94 -12.01 -10.67
CA GLU A 172 12.97 -11.07 -10.22
C GLU A 172 12.99 -9.79 -11.05
N GLU A 173 12.84 -9.93 -12.37
CA GLU A 173 12.72 -8.79 -13.29
C GLU A 173 11.49 -7.95 -12.95
N TYR A 174 10.36 -8.61 -12.72
CA TYR A 174 9.14 -7.95 -12.26
C TYR A 174 9.33 -7.22 -10.94
N MET A 175 9.90 -7.88 -9.93
CA MET A 175 10.10 -7.28 -8.61
C MET A 175 10.98 -6.03 -8.69
N SER A 176 12.02 -6.06 -9.52
CA SER A 176 12.91 -4.92 -9.73
C SER A 176 12.17 -3.69 -10.25
N GLN A 177 11.20 -3.86 -11.14
CA GLN A 177 10.36 -2.77 -11.63
C GLN A 177 9.20 -2.43 -10.68
N ARG A 178 8.57 -3.43 -10.04
CA ARG A 178 7.42 -3.21 -9.16
C ARG A 178 7.79 -2.43 -7.90
N LEU A 179 9.03 -2.54 -7.42
CA LEU A 179 9.54 -1.77 -6.28
C LEU A 179 9.46 -0.26 -6.49
N THR A 180 9.59 0.24 -7.72
CA THR A 180 9.43 1.68 -8.02
C THR A 180 7.97 2.11 -8.14
N ASN A 181 7.03 1.17 -8.26
CA ASN A 181 5.62 1.42 -8.54
C ASN A 181 4.71 1.21 -7.31
N VAL A 182 5.09 0.37 -6.33
CA VAL A 182 4.27 0.00 -5.15
C VAL A 182 4.10 1.10 -4.07
N SER A 183 4.25 2.38 -4.43
CA SER A 183 4.26 3.51 -3.47
C SER A 183 5.22 3.32 -2.28
N ALA A 184 6.27 2.49 -2.44
CA ALA A 184 7.20 2.17 -1.37
C ALA A 184 7.81 3.44 -0.77
N SER A 185 8.20 4.38 -1.63
CA SER A 185 8.70 5.70 -1.24
C SER A 185 7.71 6.49 -0.38
N CYS A 186 6.40 6.40 -0.64
CA CYS A 186 5.36 7.08 0.14
C CYS A 186 5.30 6.53 1.56
N PHE A 187 5.24 5.20 1.73
CA PHE A 187 5.23 4.57 3.06
C PHE A 187 6.51 4.84 3.83
N TRP A 188 7.67 4.77 3.17
CA TRP A 188 8.96 5.03 3.81
C TRP A 188 9.06 6.47 4.32
N ASN A 189 8.57 7.45 3.55
CA ASN A 189 8.56 8.85 3.98
C ASN A 189 7.45 9.17 4.98
N MET A 190 6.41 8.33 5.07
CA MET A 190 5.34 8.45 6.07
C MET A 190 5.78 7.96 7.46
N THR A 191 6.58 6.90 7.52
CA THR A 191 6.96 6.24 8.79
C THR A 191 7.62 7.20 9.80
N PRO A 192 8.61 8.03 9.42
CA PRO A 192 9.23 9.00 10.34
C PRO A 192 8.24 10.05 10.86
N ILE A 193 7.24 10.43 10.05
CA ILE A 193 6.22 11.42 10.43
C ILE A 193 5.37 10.86 11.56
N VAL A 194 4.81 9.66 11.38
CA VAL A 194 3.86 9.07 12.32
C VAL A 194 4.51 8.51 13.59
N HIS A 195 5.82 8.23 13.56
CA HIS A 195 6.59 7.74 14.71
C HIS A 195 7.55 8.77 15.33
N ASP A 196 7.57 10.01 14.84
CA ASP A 196 8.36 11.12 15.38
C ASP A 196 9.88 10.89 15.42
N TYR A 197 10.45 10.25 14.41
CA TYR A 197 11.90 10.09 14.28
C TYR A 197 12.42 10.72 12.99
N LYS A 198 13.76 10.84 12.90
CA LYS A 198 14.43 11.30 11.68
C LYS A 198 15.59 10.36 11.39
N LEU A 199 15.68 9.89 10.15
CA LEU A 199 16.82 9.14 9.66
C LEU A 199 17.74 10.04 8.84
N GLY A 200 19.03 9.96 9.13
CA GLY A 200 20.11 10.47 8.30
C GLY A 200 20.39 9.56 7.10
N ALA A 201 21.18 10.07 6.15
CA ALA A 201 21.51 9.33 4.92
C ALA A 201 22.20 7.99 5.18
N LYS A 202 23.03 7.90 6.23
CA LYS A 202 23.69 6.64 6.62
C LYS A 202 22.67 5.61 7.10
N GLU A 203 21.77 6.01 8.01
CA GLU A 203 20.77 5.10 8.57
C GLU A 203 19.82 4.60 7.48
N ILE A 204 19.41 5.47 6.55
CA ILE A 204 18.64 5.06 5.36
C ILE A 204 19.42 4.01 4.56
N SER A 205 20.71 4.24 4.30
CA SER A 205 21.54 3.29 3.56
C SER A 205 21.74 1.97 4.30
N ASP A 206 21.82 1.98 5.63
CA ASP A 206 21.98 0.77 6.44
C ASP A 206 20.68 -0.07 6.42
N LEU A 207 19.52 0.59 6.32
CA LEU A 207 18.19 -0.03 6.32
C LEU A 207 17.74 -0.52 4.93
N ASP A 208 18.39 -0.10 3.83
CA ASP A 208 17.99 -0.48 2.46
C ASP A 208 17.80 -2.00 2.29
N CYS A 209 18.71 -2.82 2.84
CA CYS A 209 18.61 -4.27 2.70
C CYS A 209 17.34 -4.88 3.31
N ILE A 210 16.88 -4.39 4.47
CA ILE A 210 15.65 -4.87 5.10
C ILE A 210 14.42 -4.24 4.47
N ASP A 211 14.56 -3.00 3.99
CA ASP A 211 13.50 -2.26 3.32
C ASP A 211 13.09 -2.93 2.00
N GLN A 212 14.07 -3.27 1.15
CA GLN A 212 13.84 -3.99 -0.10
C GLN A 212 13.11 -5.31 0.13
N LEU A 213 13.51 -6.08 1.14
CA LEU A 213 12.86 -7.36 1.46
C LEU A 213 11.43 -7.17 1.98
N THR A 214 11.21 -6.12 2.78
CA THR A 214 9.88 -5.74 3.28
C THR A 214 8.94 -5.39 2.13
N TYR A 215 9.37 -4.53 1.20
CA TYR A 215 8.53 -4.13 0.09
C TYR A 215 8.27 -5.26 -0.91
N ARG A 216 9.24 -6.15 -1.16
CA ARG A 216 9.00 -7.36 -1.96
C ARG A 216 7.91 -8.25 -1.35
N MET A 217 7.91 -8.42 -0.02
CA MET A 217 6.85 -9.14 0.68
C MET A 217 5.49 -8.44 0.58
N ILE A 218 5.45 -7.10 0.69
CA ILE A 218 4.23 -6.30 0.53
C ILE A 218 3.65 -6.43 -0.89
N ILE A 219 4.51 -6.35 -1.92
CA ILE A 219 4.13 -6.58 -3.32
C ILE A 219 3.47 -7.95 -3.49
N LEU A 220 4.12 -9.00 -2.99
CA LEU A 220 3.58 -10.36 -3.08
C LEU A 220 2.21 -10.49 -2.40
N ILE A 221 2.01 -9.85 -1.24
CA ILE A 221 0.70 -9.83 -0.56
C ILE A 221 -0.33 -9.08 -1.41
N ASN A 222 0.01 -7.90 -1.93
CA ASN A 222 -0.88 -7.13 -2.79
C ASN A 222 -1.34 -7.98 -3.98
N ASP A 223 -0.38 -8.48 -4.77
CA ASP A 223 -0.64 -9.31 -5.95
C ASP A 223 -1.43 -10.59 -5.63
N LEU A 224 -1.19 -11.21 -4.46
CA LEU A 224 -1.92 -12.41 -4.03
C LEU A 224 -3.43 -12.15 -3.89
N TYR A 225 -3.80 -11.01 -3.32
CA TYR A 225 -5.18 -10.67 -3.01
C TYR A 225 -5.85 -9.80 -4.09
N SER A 226 -5.09 -9.14 -4.95
CA SER A 226 -5.59 -8.32 -6.05
C SER A 226 -5.77 -9.09 -7.37
N ILE A 227 -5.15 -10.26 -7.54
CA ILE A 227 -5.07 -10.96 -8.85
C ILE A 227 -6.41 -11.11 -9.58
N GLU A 228 -7.50 -11.50 -8.89
CA GLU A 228 -8.81 -11.64 -9.56
C GLU A 228 -9.42 -10.30 -9.94
N ARG A 229 -9.25 -9.28 -9.10
CA ARG A 229 -9.71 -7.91 -9.37
C ARG A 229 -8.96 -7.35 -10.58
N GLU A 230 -7.64 -7.45 -10.58
CA GLU A 230 -6.78 -6.95 -11.66
C GLU A 230 -7.11 -7.60 -13.00
N TRP A 231 -7.35 -8.92 -13.03
CA TRP A 231 -7.82 -9.59 -14.24
C TRP A 231 -9.14 -9.00 -14.74
N SER A 232 -10.09 -8.84 -13.82
CA SER A 232 -11.44 -8.36 -14.15
C SER A 232 -11.39 -6.97 -14.77
N THR A 233 -10.60 -6.06 -14.18
CA THR A 233 -10.40 -4.70 -14.71
C THR A 233 -9.64 -4.72 -16.03
N HIS A 234 -8.53 -5.46 -16.11
CA HIS A 234 -7.71 -5.54 -17.31
C HIS A 234 -8.53 -6.05 -18.51
N ALA A 235 -9.35 -7.08 -18.30
CA ALA A 235 -10.24 -7.63 -19.31
C ALA A 235 -11.38 -6.65 -19.68
N ALA A 236 -11.99 -5.96 -18.71
CA ALA A 236 -13.06 -5.00 -18.96
C ALA A 236 -12.57 -3.79 -19.79
N LEU A 237 -11.34 -3.34 -19.54
CA LEU A 237 -10.71 -2.25 -20.28
C LEU A 237 -10.12 -2.68 -21.63
N GLY A 238 -10.08 -3.98 -21.93
CA GLY A 238 -9.42 -4.49 -23.13
C GLY A 238 -7.94 -4.13 -23.20
N LYS A 239 -7.26 -4.03 -22.04
CA LYS A 239 -5.83 -3.75 -21.96
C LYS A 239 -5.07 -4.90 -22.67
N PRO A 240 -4.03 -4.60 -23.47
CA PRO A 240 -3.21 -5.64 -24.08
C PRO A 240 -2.26 -6.26 -23.04
N GLY A 241 -1.84 -7.50 -23.32
CA GLY A 241 -0.86 -8.21 -22.50
C GLY A 241 -1.47 -8.93 -21.30
N LEU A 242 -0.71 -8.97 -20.21
CA LEU A 242 -1.13 -9.50 -18.92
C LEU A 242 -1.18 -8.37 -17.88
N PRO A 243 -2.02 -8.48 -16.83
CA PRO A 243 -1.97 -7.55 -15.72
C PRO A 243 -0.61 -7.54 -15.02
N PHE A 244 -0.25 -6.40 -14.44
CA PHE A 244 1.04 -6.15 -13.79
C PHE A 244 1.16 -6.79 -12.40
N SER A 245 1.13 -8.13 -12.35
CA SER A 245 1.14 -8.88 -11.09
C SER A 245 2.01 -10.14 -11.14
N ALA A 246 2.68 -10.43 -10.03
CA ALA A 246 3.47 -11.64 -9.82
C ALA A 246 2.67 -12.91 -10.13
N GLY A 247 1.35 -12.90 -9.86
CA GLY A 247 0.47 -14.02 -10.14
C GLY A 247 0.47 -14.42 -11.61
N PHE A 248 0.28 -13.46 -12.51
CA PHE A 248 0.25 -13.73 -13.96
C PHE A 248 1.61 -14.13 -14.51
N ILE A 249 2.68 -13.55 -13.97
CA ILE A 249 4.04 -13.93 -14.33
C ILE A 249 4.31 -15.38 -13.93
N ILE A 250 3.94 -15.78 -12.71
CA ILE A 250 4.12 -17.16 -12.23
C ILE A 250 3.28 -18.13 -13.07
N MET A 251 2.01 -17.82 -13.31
CA MET A 251 1.13 -18.65 -14.17
C MET A 251 1.75 -18.86 -15.55
N ARG A 252 2.22 -17.79 -16.19
CA ARG A 252 2.82 -17.84 -17.53
C ARG A 252 4.15 -18.59 -17.55
N THR A 253 5.06 -18.26 -16.65
CA THR A 253 6.44 -18.77 -16.67
C THR A 253 6.56 -20.20 -16.17
N GLN A 254 5.59 -20.67 -15.37
CA GLN A 254 5.61 -22.01 -14.76
C GLN A 254 4.48 -22.93 -15.26
N ASP A 255 3.59 -22.44 -16.14
CA ASP A 255 2.43 -23.17 -16.68
C ASP A 255 1.54 -23.76 -15.57
N VAL A 256 1.11 -22.89 -14.65
CA VAL A 256 0.32 -23.27 -13.46
C VAL A 256 -1.01 -22.53 -13.39
N SER A 257 -1.97 -23.11 -12.68
CA SER A 257 -3.26 -22.48 -12.39
C SER A 257 -3.13 -21.29 -11.43
N VAL A 258 -4.19 -20.46 -11.35
CA VAL A 258 -4.28 -19.36 -10.37
C VAL A 258 -4.08 -19.86 -8.94
N ALA A 259 -4.70 -20.98 -8.57
CA ALA A 259 -4.59 -21.54 -7.22
C ALA A 259 -3.16 -21.97 -6.88
N GLU A 260 -2.47 -22.56 -7.86
CA GLU A 260 -1.05 -22.94 -7.72
C GLU A 260 -0.15 -21.72 -7.67
N ALA A 261 -0.41 -20.69 -8.49
CA ALA A 261 0.33 -19.44 -8.45
C ALA A 261 0.20 -18.73 -7.09
N LYS A 262 -1.01 -18.68 -6.52
CA LYS A 262 -1.23 -18.17 -5.15
C LYS A 262 -0.44 -18.96 -4.11
N ALA A 263 -0.38 -20.29 -4.23
CA ALA A 263 0.41 -21.12 -3.32
C ALA A 263 1.93 -20.86 -3.46
N ILE A 264 2.41 -20.63 -4.68
CA ILE A 264 3.80 -20.26 -4.96
C ILE A 264 4.12 -18.88 -4.36
N ILE A 265 3.23 -17.89 -4.50
CA ILE A 265 3.39 -16.57 -3.89
C ILE A 265 3.51 -16.67 -2.37
N ILE A 266 2.61 -17.42 -1.71
CA ILE A 266 2.66 -17.63 -0.26
C ILE A 266 3.99 -18.29 0.15
N LYS A 267 4.45 -19.28 -0.62
CA LYS A 267 5.75 -19.93 -0.36
C LYS A 267 6.91 -18.95 -0.48
N ASN A 268 6.95 -18.14 -1.54
CA ASN A 268 7.98 -17.12 -1.73
C ASN A 268 7.98 -16.08 -0.60
N PHE A 269 6.79 -15.62 -0.18
CA PHE A 269 6.65 -14.74 0.98
C PHE A 269 7.26 -15.38 2.24
N GLN A 270 6.93 -16.63 2.52
CA GLN A 270 7.42 -17.33 3.72
C GLN A 270 8.93 -17.60 3.68
N GLU A 271 9.51 -17.74 2.48
CA GLU A 271 10.96 -17.81 2.32
C GLU A 271 11.61 -16.45 2.59
N MET A 272 11.05 -15.37 2.05
CA MET A 272 11.51 -13.99 2.35
C MET A 272 11.38 -13.63 3.83
N GLU A 273 10.29 -14.02 4.49
CA GLU A 273 10.09 -13.76 5.93
C GLU A 273 11.16 -14.47 6.79
N LYS A 274 11.57 -15.68 6.40
CA LYS A 274 12.66 -16.41 7.08
C LYS A 274 14.00 -15.69 6.97
N ASP A 275 14.25 -15.01 5.86
CA ASP A 275 15.48 -14.22 5.66
C ASP A 275 15.38 -12.85 6.35
N TRP A 276 14.18 -12.28 6.41
CA TRP A 276 13.90 -10.99 7.03
C TRP A 276 14.13 -11.01 8.55
N LEU A 277 13.72 -12.08 9.23
CA LEU A 277 13.82 -12.20 10.69
C LEU A 277 15.26 -12.11 11.23
N PRO A 278 16.26 -12.88 10.74
CA PRO A 278 17.65 -12.72 11.14
C PRO A 278 18.23 -11.35 10.82
N LEU A 279 17.82 -10.74 9.71
CA LEU A 279 18.29 -9.41 9.30
C LEU A 279 17.79 -8.32 10.26
N ARG A 280 16.51 -8.35 10.61
CA ARG A 280 15.93 -7.50 11.65
C ARG A 280 16.69 -7.63 12.96
N ASP A 281 16.88 -8.86 13.43
CA ASP A 281 17.52 -9.13 14.73
C ASP A 281 18.97 -8.63 14.74
N LYS A 282 19.69 -8.80 13.63
CA LYS A 282 21.03 -8.24 13.45
C LYS A 282 21.02 -6.71 13.52
N LEU A 283 20.15 -6.04 12.77
CA LEU A 283 20.07 -4.57 12.74
C LEU A 283 19.72 -4.01 14.13
N VAL A 284 18.75 -4.63 14.83
CA VAL A 284 18.40 -4.24 16.20
C VAL A 284 19.57 -4.42 17.16
N ALA A 285 20.37 -5.49 17.03
CA ALA A 285 21.54 -5.71 17.87
C ALA A 285 22.69 -4.74 17.57
N GLU A 286 22.77 -4.22 16.33
CA GLU A 286 23.75 -3.23 15.90
C GLU A 286 23.34 -1.79 16.26
N CYS A 287 22.05 -1.55 16.54
CA CYS A 287 21.58 -0.27 17.09
C CYS A 287 22.12 -0.07 18.51
N ASP A 288 22.83 1.04 18.74
CA ASP A 288 23.34 1.43 20.05
C ASP A 288 22.16 1.68 21.01
N PRO A 289 22.02 0.93 22.13
CA PRO A 289 20.96 1.16 23.09
C PRO A 289 20.98 2.56 23.72
N SER A 290 22.11 3.29 23.64
CA SER A 290 22.26 4.64 24.16
C SER A 290 21.71 5.74 23.25
N SER A 291 21.27 5.42 22.02
CA SER A 291 20.55 6.37 21.15
C SER A 291 19.02 6.37 21.34
N LEU A 292 18.49 5.53 22.25
CA LEU A 292 17.07 5.37 22.55
C LEU A 292 16.62 6.08 23.85
N LEU A 293 17.42 7.02 24.38
CA LEU A 293 17.13 7.82 25.58
C LEU A 293 17.12 9.32 25.30
#